data_AF-A0A553Q4U6-F1
#
_entry.id   AF-A0A553Q4U6-F1
#
_cell.length_a   1.000
_cell.length_b   1.000
_cell.length_c   1.000
_cell.angle_alpha   90.00
_cell.angle_beta   90.00
_cell.angle_gamma   90.00
#
_symmetry.space_group_name_H-M   'P 1'
#
loop_
_entity.id
_entity.type
_entity.pdbx_description
1 polymer ?
#
loop_
_entity_poly.entity_id
_entity_poly.type
_entity_poly.pdbx_seq_one_letter_code
_entity_poly.pdbx_strand_id
1 'polypeptide(L)'
;MQKCNILLFFFTTHQVVCINNVNFQRKSVIGYVELTIFPTVVNLNRIKLNSKQCRIYRVRVNDLEAPFIYNDPTLEVCHHESKQ
;
A
#
# COMPACT_ATOMS: atom_id res chain seq x y z
N MET A 1 24.09 2.78 -18.42
CA MET A 1 23.35 2.38 -17.21
C MET A 1 22.08 3.21 -17.14
N GLN A 2 20.96 2.68 -17.67
CA GLN A 2 19.68 3.39 -17.73
C GLN A 2 19.12 3.57 -16.31
N LYS A 3 19.15 4.80 -15.79
CA LYS A 3 18.27 5.20 -14.69
C LYS A 3 16.84 5.13 -15.24
N CYS A 4 16.11 4.07 -14.90
CA CYS A 4 14.67 4.02 -15.11
C CYS A 4 14.06 5.16 -14.28
N ASN A 5 13.75 6.26 -14.96
CA ASN A 5 13.22 7.50 -14.38
C ASN A 5 11.74 7.29 -14.07
N ILE A 6 11.44 6.44 -13.08
CA ILE A 6 10.13 6.49 -12.41
C ILE A 6 10.12 7.83 -11.69
N LEU A 7 9.42 8.80 -12.27
CA LEU A 7 9.25 10.14 -11.71
C LEU A 7 8.64 9.99 -10.30
N LEU A 8 9.48 10.08 -9.28
CA LEU A 8 9.06 9.95 -7.89
C LEU A 8 8.47 11.29 -7.46
N PHE A 9 7.14 11.42 -7.53
CA PHE A 9 6.42 12.64 -7.18
C PHE A 9 6.45 13.00 -5.68
N PHE A 10 7.00 12.10 -4.86
CA PHE A 10 7.23 12.29 -3.44
C PHE A 10 8.34 11.35 -2.96
N PHE A 11 8.92 11.60 -1.80
CA PHE A 11 9.76 10.63 -1.10
C PHE A 11 9.32 10.48 0.37
N THR A 12 9.53 9.29 0.92
CA THR A 12 9.26 9.01 2.33
C THR A 12 10.49 9.40 3.14
N THR A 13 10.32 10.26 4.15
CA THR A 13 11.40 10.67 5.06
C THR A 13 11.46 9.82 6.33
N HIS A 14 10.31 9.30 6.75
CA HIS A 14 10.20 8.48 7.95
C HIS A 14 9.05 7.49 7.82
N GLN A 15 9.18 6.33 8.46
CA GLN A 15 8.17 5.28 8.47
C GLN A 15 8.09 4.65 9.87
N VAL A 16 6.89 4.60 10.43
CA VAL A 16 6.59 3.84 11.65
C VAL A 16 5.69 2.67 11.28
N VAL A 17 6.02 1.48 11.76
CA VAL A 17 5.19 0.29 11.60
C VAL A 17 4.75 -0.16 12.98
N CYS A 18 3.44 -0.30 13.17
CA CYS A 18 2.87 -0.87 14.38
C CYS A 18 2.15 -2.16 14.03
N ILE A 19 2.59 -3.27 14.62
CA ILE A 19 1.90 -4.56 14.53
C ILE A 19 1.15 -4.76 15.85
N ASN A 20 -0.16 -4.60 15.80
CA ASN A 20 -1.01 -4.66 16.98
C ASN A 20 -1.39 -6.08 17.36
N ASN A 21 -1.58 -6.96 16.37
CA ASN A 21 -2.03 -8.32 16.62
C ASN A 21 -1.42 -9.30 15.61
N VAL A 22 -0.78 -10.35 16.13
CA VAL A 22 -0.33 -11.51 15.38
C VAL A 22 -1.19 -12.69 15.81
N ASN A 23 -2.07 -13.15 14.92
CA ASN A 23 -2.99 -14.25 15.20
C ASN A 23 -2.47 -15.54 14.56
N PHE A 24 -2.01 -16.48 15.40
CA PHE A 24 -1.45 -17.76 14.92
C PHE A 24 -2.51 -18.73 14.39
N GLN A 25 -3.73 -18.70 14.91
CA GLN A 25 -4.81 -19.58 14.45
C GLN A 25 -5.30 -19.17 13.05
N ARG A 26 -5.57 -17.88 12.87
CA ARG A 26 -6.00 -17.30 11.59
C ARG A 26 -4.84 -17.02 10.64
N LYS A 27 -3.60 -17.20 11.10
CA LYS A 27 -2.36 -16.91 10.36
C LYS A 27 -2.37 -15.50 9.77
N SER A 28 -2.77 -14.52 10.56
CA SER A 28 -2.94 -13.13 10.12
C SER A 28 -2.22 -12.14 11.01
N VAL A 29 -1.88 -10.99 10.43
CA VAL A 29 -1.26 -9.86 11.12
C VAL A 29 -2.12 -8.62 10.89
N ILE A 30 -2.38 -7.87 11.95
CA ILE A 30 -3.12 -6.60 11.91
C ILE A 30 -2.21 -5.51 12.47
N GLY A 31 -2.19 -4.36 11.80
CA GLY A 31 -1.37 -3.23 12.17
C GLY A 31 -1.66 -2.02 11.31
N TYR A 32 -0.84 -0.99 11.49
CA TYR A 32 -0.85 0.20 10.65
C TYR A 32 0.58 0.64 10.33
N VAL A 33 0.69 1.45 9.28
CA VAL A 33 1.93 2.14 8.90
C VAL A 33 1.65 3.63 8.84
N GLU A 34 2.54 4.42 9.45
CA GLU A 34 2.56 5.87 9.31
C GLU A 34 3.74 6.25 8.44
N LEU A 35 3.48 7.05 7.40
CA LEU A 35 4.49 7.53 6.47
C LEU A 35 4.57 9.05 6.56
N THR A 36 5.77 9.56 6.82
CA THR A 36 6.07 10.98 6.62
C THR A 36 6.54 11.16 5.19
N ILE A 37 5.77 11.89 4.39
CA ILE A 37 6.00 12.05 2.95
C ILE A 37 6.35 13.51 2.65
N PHE A 38 7.42 13.72 1.91
CA PHE A 38 7.77 15.00 1.32
C PHE A 38 7.40 15.01 -0.17
N PRO A 39 6.46 15.87 -0.62
CA PRO A 39 6.10 15.98 -2.03
C PRO A 39 7.21 16.67 -2.82
N THR A 40 7.52 16.18 -4.03
CA THR A 40 8.52 16.80 -4.94
C THR A 40 7.89 17.66 -6.02
N VAL A 41 6.56 17.66 -6.13
CA VAL A 41 5.78 18.47 -7.06
C VAL A 41 4.64 19.19 -6.35
N VAL A 42 4.24 20.34 -6.90
CA VAL A 42 3.07 21.08 -6.44
C VAL A 42 1.79 20.33 -6.86
N ASN A 43 0.75 20.36 -6.04
CA ASN A 43 -0.56 19.72 -6.28
C ASN A 43 -0.52 18.19 -6.41
N LEU A 44 0.28 17.52 -5.56
CA LEU A 44 0.27 16.06 -5.47
C LEU A 44 -1.05 15.53 -4.90
N ASN A 45 -1.98 15.16 -5.78
CA ASN A 45 -3.32 14.69 -5.38
C ASN A 45 -3.45 13.16 -5.33
N ARG A 46 -2.43 12.41 -5.79
CA ARG A 46 -2.43 10.95 -5.82
C ARG A 46 -1.07 10.42 -5.37
N ILE A 47 -1.10 9.52 -4.40
CA ILE A 47 0.08 8.81 -3.88
C ILE A 47 -0.10 7.34 -4.22
N LYS A 48 0.85 6.76 -4.96
CA LYS A 48 0.86 5.33 -5.26
C LYS A 48 1.78 4.62 -4.27
N LEU A 49 1.20 3.75 -3.45
CA LEU A 49 1.92 2.83 -2.58
C LEU A 49 1.81 1.42 -3.16
N ASN A 50 2.90 0.64 -3.07
CA ASN A 50 2.90 -0.74 -3.52
C ASN A 50 2.66 -1.66 -2.32
N SER A 51 1.68 -2.56 -2.45
CA SER A 51 1.45 -3.63 -1.50
C SER A 51 0.81 -4.80 -2.24
N LYS A 52 1.18 -6.03 -1.86
CA LYS A 52 0.58 -7.28 -2.35
C LYS A 52 0.14 -8.10 -1.15
N GLN A 53 -0.89 -8.92 -1.32
CA GLN A 53 -1.42 -9.80 -0.27
C GLN A 53 -1.75 -9.07 1.05
N CYS A 54 -2.09 -7.78 0.95
CA CYS A 54 -2.45 -6.95 2.08
C CYS A 54 -3.86 -6.41 1.87
N ARG A 55 -4.73 -6.61 2.86
CA ARG A 55 -6.07 -6.04 2.86
C ARG A 55 -6.02 -4.68 3.56
N ILE A 56 -6.26 -3.61 2.80
CA ILE A 56 -6.32 -2.25 3.34
C ILE A 56 -7.69 -2.05 3.99
N TYR A 57 -7.69 -1.76 5.28
CA TYR A 57 -8.93 -1.50 6.04
C TYR A 57 -9.35 -0.02 5.99
N ARG A 58 -8.38 0.91 6.03
CA ARG A 58 -8.62 2.36 6.04
C ARG A 58 -7.34 3.10 5.63
N VAL A 59 -7.49 4.25 4.97
CA VAL A 59 -6.40 5.18 4.66
C VAL A 59 -6.75 6.55 5.25
N ARG A 60 -5.79 7.19 5.94
CA ARG A 60 -5.95 8.54 6.49
C ARG A 60 -4.75 9.43 6.14
N VAL A 61 -5.00 10.72 5.99
CA VAL A 61 -3.99 11.77 5.81
C VAL A 61 -4.32 12.89 6.79
N ASN A 62 -3.42 13.20 7.74
CA ASN A 62 -3.63 14.24 8.76
C ASN A 62 -5.02 14.13 9.43
N ASP A 63 -5.35 12.93 9.92
CA ASP A 63 -6.63 12.57 10.54
C ASP A 63 -7.87 12.54 9.64
N LEU A 64 -7.78 12.94 8.38
CA LEU A 64 -8.90 12.82 7.44
C LEU A 64 -8.87 11.48 6.72
N GLU A 65 -10.02 10.81 6.62
CA GLU A 65 -10.14 9.62 5.78
C GLU A 65 -10.00 9.99 4.31
N ALA A 66 -9.19 9.23 3.59
CA ALA A 66 -8.87 9.48 2.19
C ALA A 66 -9.38 8.33 1.31
N PRO A 67 -9.90 8.63 0.11
CA PRO A 67 -10.25 7.59 -0.85
C PRO A 67 -8.99 6.84 -1.29
N PHE A 68 -9.11 5.53 -1.48
CA PHE A 68 -8.04 4.70 -2.03
C PHE A 68 -8.58 3.74 -3.09
N ILE A 69 -7.69 3.34 -3.99
CA ILE A 69 -7.96 2.34 -5.02
C ILE A 69 -6.89 1.26 -4.87
N TYR A 70 -7.32 0.00 -4.72
CA TYR A 70 -6.43 -1.16 -4.66
C TYR A 70 -6.45 -1.88 -6.00
N ASN A 71 -5.29 -1.93 -6.66
CA ASN A 71 -5.12 -2.59 -7.96
C ASN A 71 -4.10 -3.72 -7.81
N ASP A 72 -4.57 -4.97 -7.89
CA ASP A 72 -3.73 -6.15 -7.91
C ASP A 72 -3.88 -6.88 -9.26
N PRO A 73 -2.95 -6.69 -10.22
CA PRO A 73 -3.03 -7.33 -11.53
C PRO A 73 -2.80 -8.84 -11.46
N THR A 74 -2.43 -9.38 -10.30
CA THR A 74 -2.25 -10.83 -10.11
C THR A 74 -3.47 -11.51 -9.51
N LEU A 75 -4.49 -10.75 -9.09
CA LEU A 75 -5.72 -11.29 -8.50
C LEU A 75 -6.51 -12.15 -9.50
N GLU A 76 -6.50 -11.78 -10.78
CA GLU A 76 -7.26 -12.46 -11.85
C GLU A 76 -6.51 -13.63 -12.50
N VAL A 77 -5.22 -13.84 -12.17
CA VAL A 77 -4.38 -14.86 -12.82
C VAL A 77 -4.67 -16.28 -12.33
N CYS A 78 -5.44 -16.43 -11.24
CA CYS A 78 -5.94 -17.71 -10.79
C CYS A 78 -7.15 -18.15 -11.63
N HIS A 79 -6.93 -18.62 -12.86
CA HIS A 79 -7.88 -19.50 -13.51
C HIS A 79 -8.04 -20.73 -12.61
N HIS A 80 -9.17 -20.86 -11.93
CA HIS A 80 -9.56 -22.11 -11.28
C HIS A 80 -9.69 -23.16 -12.39
N GLU A 81 -8.63 -23.93 -12.65
CA GLU A 81 -8.77 -25.24 -13.26
C GLU A 81 -9.58 -26.09 -12.27
N SER A 82 -10.89 -26.02 -12.38
CA SER A 82 -11.79 -27.06 -11.88
C SER A 82 -11.49 -28.32 -12.70
N LYS A 83 -10.43 -29.05 -12.34
CA LYS A 83 -10.26 -30.43 -12.82
C LYS A 83 -11.34 -31.27 -12.14
N GLN A 84 -12.39 -31.50 -12.91
CA GLN A 84 -13.47 -32.43 -12.64
C GLN A 84 -12.98 -33.88 -12.79
#